data_AF-A0A8T7GTY8-F1
#
_entry.id   AF-A0A8T7GTY8-F1
#
_cell.length_a   1.000
_cell.length_b   1.000
_cell.length_c   1.000
_cell.angle_alpha   90.00
_cell.angle_beta   90.00
_cell.angle_gamma   90.00
#
_symmetry.space_group_name_H-M   'P 1'
#
loop_
_entity.id
_entity.type
_entity.pdbx_description
1 polymer ?
#
loop_
_entity_poly.entity_id
_entity_poly.type
_entity_poly.pdbx_seq_one_letter_code
_entity_poly.pdbx_strand_id
1 'polypeptide(L)'
;MGSRGRWVYILAAAASTLVVIAIIALAPPTARHTGGGGEAAPTELLHIVVYAADALREGNISLVEKAAEALTSARIPASAAPQASRISASLLRAAGLAEEAEKLCTAARLHIETGEPGRAVVEARDCLNTLHGLLSLYPGLYGDVSSLSRLGLNVSRALEAIRDAAGRVRYAVKVAEEVLREAERLSVNLTATRLGIEAAPNPVPYGGSVTVKACLVDAEGKPLAARTLIIHHGGVSSEAVTGRNGCASITLRPRSGVAVYAEYIPAGRDRGVYSYSRSETLTVRVLLRGVGLSVLLNSSRAEPLDAVTVTVSVNASLPARVETSWGFGAVTPPGGGRVVLRVPGGVRGPAVVAVEAGGVDGYAHVVVTRSLLVEGRSPELHVSAPAIVVAGGVFSIDAAAAVPGTLHVETPWGVGGAVVAVPLTAAGHARLVIDFKPLDPRYDDARMSVEVFVVNPIPFLVAAALAAIPLSRRRRGGGGEGGRGAGMFSLLEEALGRRAEPWETAREYAAASGVDAGEAVRAYEDSAYGGGPWRVFREAVEALRRRLTSRRGGG
;
A
#
# COMPACT_ATOMS: atom_id res chain seq x y z
N MET A 1 52.74 -42.32 -38.91
CA MET A 1 51.91 -41.10 -38.81
C MET A 1 52.50 -40.17 -37.75
N GLY A 2 52.66 -38.87 -38.05
CA GLY A 2 53.43 -37.95 -37.19
C GLY A 2 52.63 -37.25 -36.08
N SER A 3 53.26 -37.01 -34.93
CA SER A 3 52.68 -36.46 -33.69
C SER A 3 51.99 -35.09 -33.81
N ARG A 4 52.20 -34.35 -34.90
CA ARG A 4 51.52 -33.06 -35.15
C ARG A 4 50.04 -33.18 -35.53
N GLY A 5 49.58 -34.36 -35.98
CA GLY A 5 48.15 -34.58 -36.27
C GLY A 5 47.27 -34.66 -35.02
N ARG A 6 47.81 -35.13 -33.89
CA ARG A 6 47.02 -35.34 -32.64
C ARG A 6 46.56 -34.03 -31.99
N TRP A 7 47.38 -32.99 -32.02
CA TRP A 7 47.05 -31.71 -31.35
C TRP A 7 45.87 -30.97 -31.98
N VAL A 8 45.69 -31.07 -33.30
CA VAL A 8 44.54 -30.44 -33.99
C VAL A 8 43.22 -31.09 -33.58
N TYR A 9 43.19 -32.41 -33.43
CA TYR A 9 42.00 -33.13 -32.96
C TYR A 9 41.67 -32.87 -31.48
N ILE A 10 42.69 -32.72 -30.62
CA ILE A 10 42.47 -32.40 -29.20
C ILE A 10 41.88 -30.99 -29.03
N LEU A 11 42.36 -30.00 -29.79
CA LEU A 11 41.82 -28.64 -29.78
C LEU A 11 40.39 -28.56 -30.35
N ALA A 12 40.09 -29.33 -31.41
CA ALA A 12 38.73 -29.43 -31.94
C ALA A 12 37.75 -30.07 -30.93
N ALA A 13 38.18 -31.15 -30.26
CA ALA A 13 37.36 -31.83 -29.26
C ALA A 13 37.06 -30.97 -28.03
N ALA A 14 38.02 -30.16 -27.57
CA ALA A 14 37.83 -29.25 -26.44
C ALA A 14 36.79 -28.16 -26.72
N ALA A 15 36.72 -27.66 -27.96
CA ALA A 15 35.74 -26.65 -28.36
C ALA A 15 34.30 -27.20 -28.38
N SER A 16 34.09 -28.45 -28.82
CA SER A 16 32.77 -29.07 -28.88
C SER A 16 32.13 -29.33 -27.49
N THR A 17 32.93 -29.67 -26.48
CA THR A 17 32.40 -30.03 -25.15
C THR A 17 31.79 -28.84 -24.40
N LEU A 18 32.31 -27.62 -24.63
CA LEU A 18 31.81 -26.40 -23.99
C LEU A 18 30.41 -25.99 -24.46
N VAL A 19 30.01 -26.38 -25.68
CA VAL A 19 28.68 -26.04 -26.25
C VAL A 19 27.57 -26.89 -25.63
N VAL A 20 27.84 -28.14 -25.26
CA VAL A 20 26.82 -29.07 -24.73
C VAL A 20 26.40 -28.71 -23.29
N ILE A 21 27.33 -28.21 -22.47
CA ILE A 21 27.07 -27.85 -21.07
C ILE A 21 26.08 -26.68 -20.95
N ALA A 22 26.07 -25.77 -21.94
CA ALA A 22 25.17 -24.61 -21.97
C ALA A 22 23.69 -24.97 -22.21
N ILE A 23 23.39 -26.15 -22.76
CA ILE A 23 22.04 -26.52 -23.21
C ILE A 23 21.21 -27.18 -22.09
N ILE A 24 21.85 -27.77 -21.08
CA ILE A 24 21.19 -28.58 -20.04
C ILE A 24 20.55 -27.71 -18.92
N ALA A 25 20.89 -26.43 -18.81
CA ALA A 25 20.54 -25.57 -17.68
C ALA A 25 19.13 -24.90 -17.72
N LEU A 26 18.24 -25.28 -18.64
CA LEU A 26 17.13 -24.41 -19.11
C LEU A 26 15.70 -25.00 -19.13
N ALA A 27 15.33 -25.96 -18.26
CA ALA A 27 13.97 -26.58 -18.25
C ALA A 27 13.28 -26.63 -16.86
N PRO A 28 12.00 -26.21 -16.71
CA PRO A 28 11.23 -26.26 -15.45
C PRO A 28 10.17 -27.41 -15.37
N PRO A 29 9.64 -27.77 -14.18
CA PRO A 29 8.69 -28.87 -13.97
C PRO A 29 7.20 -28.46 -13.79
N THR A 30 6.29 -29.43 -13.89
CA THR A 30 4.80 -29.27 -13.88
C THR A 30 4.07 -29.89 -12.67
N ALA A 31 2.79 -29.53 -12.47
CA ALA A 31 1.84 -30.06 -11.48
C ALA A 31 0.41 -30.19 -12.12
N ARG A 32 -0.67 -30.73 -11.52
CA ARG A 32 -1.00 -31.18 -10.14
C ARG A 32 -2.11 -32.28 -10.19
N HIS A 33 -2.71 -32.66 -9.05
CA HIS A 33 -3.72 -33.74 -8.92
C HIS A 33 -5.20 -33.31 -9.03
N THR A 34 -6.10 -34.30 -9.19
CA THR A 34 -7.58 -34.23 -9.15
C THR A 34 -8.19 -35.13 -8.06
N GLY A 35 -9.39 -34.79 -7.54
CA GLY A 35 -10.19 -35.64 -6.63
C GLY A 35 -11.70 -35.55 -6.92
N GLY A 36 -12.45 -36.64 -6.73
CA GLY A 36 -13.87 -36.77 -7.11
C GLY A 36 -14.86 -36.69 -5.94
N GLY A 37 -16.18 -36.67 -6.22
CA GLY A 37 -17.22 -36.65 -5.19
C GLY A 37 -18.62 -37.03 -5.69
N GLY A 38 -19.45 -37.57 -4.79
CA GLY A 38 -20.83 -38.02 -5.06
C GLY A 38 -21.92 -36.95 -4.87
N GLU A 39 -23.17 -37.33 -5.11
CA GLU A 39 -24.37 -36.51 -4.89
C GLU A 39 -24.85 -36.56 -3.42
N ALA A 40 -25.58 -35.55 -2.96
CA ALA A 40 -26.13 -35.54 -1.60
C ALA A 40 -27.37 -36.43 -1.50
N ALA A 41 -27.51 -37.16 -0.38
CA ALA A 41 -28.65 -38.03 -0.17
C ALA A 41 -29.94 -37.21 0.06
N PRO A 42 -31.13 -37.66 -0.42
CA PRO A 42 -32.40 -36.94 -0.21
C PRO A 42 -32.75 -36.67 1.27
N THR A 43 -32.16 -37.43 2.19
CA THR A 43 -32.24 -37.21 3.65
C THR A 43 -31.57 -35.90 4.09
N GLU A 44 -30.45 -35.50 3.50
CA GLU A 44 -29.75 -34.27 3.85
C GLU A 44 -30.60 -33.04 3.51
N LEU A 45 -31.26 -33.04 2.34
CA LEU A 45 -32.22 -32.00 1.97
C LEU A 45 -33.35 -31.87 3.00
N LEU A 46 -33.90 -32.99 3.46
CA LEU A 46 -34.95 -32.97 4.50
C LEU A 46 -34.43 -32.42 5.83
N HIS A 47 -33.21 -32.77 6.23
CA HIS A 47 -32.59 -32.21 7.44
C HIS A 47 -32.42 -30.69 7.35
N ILE A 48 -31.95 -30.16 6.23
CA ILE A 48 -31.78 -28.70 6.05
C ILE A 48 -33.15 -27.99 6.03
N VAL A 49 -34.18 -28.55 5.38
CA VAL A 49 -35.53 -27.96 5.36
C VAL A 49 -36.19 -27.99 6.75
N VAL A 50 -36.05 -29.08 7.51
CA VAL A 50 -36.54 -29.16 8.89
C VAL A 50 -35.80 -28.16 9.79
N TYR A 51 -34.48 -28.07 9.64
CA TYR A 51 -33.66 -27.11 10.41
C TYR A 51 -34.02 -25.65 10.10
N ALA A 52 -34.23 -25.30 8.83
CA ALA A 52 -34.72 -23.98 8.42
C ALA A 52 -36.11 -23.67 9.02
N ALA A 53 -37.02 -24.63 9.01
CA ALA A 53 -38.37 -24.47 9.54
C ALA A 53 -38.37 -24.32 11.06
N ASP A 54 -37.56 -25.10 11.78
CA ASP A 54 -37.39 -24.98 13.24
C ASP A 54 -36.72 -23.65 13.62
N ALA A 55 -35.71 -23.19 12.86
CA ALA A 55 -35.08 -21.88 13.04
C ALA A 55 -36.07 -20.72 12.83
N LEU A 56 -36.90 -20.80 11.78
CA LEU A 56 -37.94 -19.82 11.48
C LEU A 56 -39.02 -19.79 12.56
N ARG A 57 -39.43 -20.97 13.06
CA ARG A 57 -40.34 -21.13 14.21
C ARG A 57 -39.77 -20.50 15.47
N GLU A 58 -38.47 -20.64 15.70
CA GLU A 58 -37.78 -20.06 16.87
C GLU A 58 -37.50 -18.55 16.73
N GLY A 59 -37.59 -17.99 15.52
CA GLY A 59 -37.26 -16.60 15.23
C GLY A 59 -35.75 -16.35 15.04
N ASN A 60 -34.96 -17.40 14.82
CA ASN A 60 -33.51 -17.28 14.71
C ASN A 60 -33.07 -17.00 13.27
N ILE A 61 -33.12 -15.72 12.90
CA ILE A 61 -32.87 -15.21 11.54
C ILE A 61 -31.53 -15.71 10.97
N SER A 62 -30.43 -15.61 11.72
CA SER A 62 -29.11 -16.07 11.29
C SER A 62 -29.05 -17.58 10.99
N LEU A 63 -29.87 -18.41 11.65
CA LEU A 63 -29.96 -19.83 11.34
C LEU A 63 -30.84 -20.10 10.11
N VAL A 64 -31.88 -19.30 9.87
CA VAL A 64 -32.69 -19.35 8.64
C VAL A 64 -31.83 -19.02 7.42
N GLU A 65 -31.00 -17.98 7.49
CA GLU A 65 -30.06 -17.59 6.42
C GLU A 65 -29.06 -18.72 6.12
N LYS A 66 -28.35 -19.22 7.13
CA LYS A 66 -27.40 -20.34 6.98
C LYS A 66 -28.07 -21.60 6.41
N ALA A 67 -29.31 -21.88 6.80
CA ALA A 67 -30.06 -23.00 6.25
C ALA A 67 -30.46 -22.76 4.78
N ALA A 68 -30.85 -21.55 4.42
CA ALA A 68 -31.17 -21.18 3.05
C ALA A 68 -29.94 -21.16 2.13
N GLU A 69 -28.78 -20.71 2.62
CA GLU A 69 -27.48 -20.87 1.95
C GLU A 69 -27.14 -22.35 1.76
N ALA A 70 -27.26 -23.17 2.81
CA ALA A 70 -27.03 -24.61 2.74
C ALA A 70 -27.93 -25.31 1.71
N LEU A 71 -29.20 -24.88 1.55
CA LEU A 71 -30.09 -25.35 0.48
C LEU A 71 -29.59 -24.99 -0.92
N THR A 72 -28.87 -23.87 -1.09
CA THR A 72 -28.29 -23.50 -2.39
C THR A 72 -26.95 -24.15 -2.69
N SER A 73 -26.15 -24.48 -1.66
CA SER A 73 -24.84 -25.12 -1.81
C SER A 73 -24.88 -26.65 -1.81
N ALA A 74 -25.96 -27.26 -1.32
CA ALA A 74 -26.12 -28.71 -1.29
C ALA A 74 -26.20 -29.31 -2.72
N ARG A 75 -25.64 -30.52 -2.90
CA ARG A 75 -25.68 -31.27 -4.17
C ARG A 75 -27.03 -31.96 -4.38
N ILE A 76 -28.07 -31.15 -4.58
CA ILE A 76 -29.47 -31.58 -4.66
C ILE A 76 -29.75 -32.26 -6.02
N PRO A 77 -30.48 -33.40 -6.06
CA PRO A 77 -30.89 -34.02 -7.32
C PRO A 77 -31.63 -33.05 -8.24
N ALA A 78 -31.39 -33.15 -9.56
CA ALA A 78 -31.94 -32.21 -10.54
C ALA A 78 -33.49 -32.10 -10.53
N SER A 79 -34.19 -33.17 -10.10
CA SER A 79 -35.65 -33.21 -9.93
C SER A 79 -36.18 -32.41 -8.73
N ALA A 80 -35.31 -32.06 -7.78
CA ALA A 80 -35.64 -31.35 -6.53
C ALA A 80 -35.04 -29.94 -6.46
N ALA A 81 -34.03 -29.63 -7.28
CA ALA A 81 -33.37 -28.33 -7.30
C ALA A 81 -34.31 -27.13 -7.52
N PRO A 82 -35.33 -27.17 -8.42
CA PRO A 82 -36.28 -26.07 -8.59
C PRO A 82 -37.18 -25.81 -7.37
N GLN A 83 -37.44 -26.83 -6.55
CA GLN A 83 -38.20 -26.72 -5.30
C GLN A 83 -37.28 -26.14 -4.22
N ALA A 84 -36.08 -26.68 -4.06
CA ALA A 84 -35.11 -26.21 -3.07
C ALA A 84 -34.72 -24.74 -3.27
N SER A 85 -34.53 -24.30 -4.52
CA SER A 85 -34.26 -22.90 -4.86
C SER A 85 -35.42 -21.97 -4.46
N ARG A 86 -36.68 -22.36 -4.71
CA ARG A 86 -37.87 -21.60 -4.28
C ARG A 86 -38.04 -21.56 -2.77
N ILE A 87 -37.77 -22.67 -2.08
CA ILE A 87 -37.78 -22.75 -0.62
C ILE A 87 -36.71 -21.82 -0.04
N SER A 88 -35.46 -21.89 -0.52
CA SER A 88 -34.37 -21.00 -0.09
C SER A 88 -34.70 -19.52 -0.31
N ALA A 89 -35.16 -19.14 -1.51
CA ALA A 89 -35.56 -17.77 -1.80
C ALA A 89 -36.72 -17.27 -0.91
N SER A 90 -37.69 -18.14 -0.61
CA SER A 90 -38.80 -17.83 0.29
C SER A 90 -38.35 -17.69 1.75
N LEU A 91 -37.40 -18.51 2.21
CA LEU A 91 -36.80 -18.44 3.54
C LEU A 91 -35.97 -17.16 3.74
N LEU A 92 -35.10 -16.80 2.78
CA LEU A 92 -34.33 -15.55 2.83
C LEU A 92 -35.26 -14.33 2.83
N ARG A 93 -36.31 -14.35 2.01
CA ARG A 93 -37.32 -13.26 2.01
C ARG A 93 -38.10 -13.19 3.32
N ALA A 94 -38.42 -14.33 3.93
CA ALA A 94 -39.08 -14.37 5.24
C ALA A 94 -38.15 -13.86 6.36
N ALA A 95 -36.86 -14.21 6.31
CA ALA A 95 -35.84 -13.73 7.24
C ALA A 95 -35.71 -12.19 7.22
N GLY A 96 -35.48 -11.61 6.04
CA GLY A 96 -35.34 -10.14 5.92
C GLY A 96 -36.62 -9.35 6.28
N LEU A 97 -37.81 -9.91 6.01
CA LEU A 97 -39.06 -9.29 6.46
C LEU A 97 -39.27 -9.43 7.98
N ALA A 98 -38.78 -10.50 8.61
CA ALA A 98 -38.85 -10.66 10.05
C ALA A 98 -37.93 -9.67 10.78
N GLU A 99 -36.69 -9.48 10.28
CA GLU A 99 -35.73 -8.52 10.84
C GLU A 99 -36.26 -7.08 10.77
N GLU A 100 -36.72 -6.64 9.59
CA GLU A 100 -37.24 -5.29 9.41
C GLU A 100 -38.54 -5.08 10.22
N ALA A 101 -39.39 -6.10 10.36
CA ALA A 101 -40.56 -6.03 11.23
C ALA A 101 -40.18 -5.90 12.72
N GLU A 102 -39.19 -6.66 13.21
CA GLU A 102 -38.71 -6.56 14.59
C GLU A 102 -38.16 -5.16 14.88
N LYS A 103 -37.32 -4.63 13.98
CA LYS A 103 -36.79 -3.27 14.02
C LYS A 103 -37.89 -2.20 14.05
N LEU A 104 -38.84 -2.24 13.10
CA LEU A 104 -39.94 -1.27 13.00
C LEU A 104 -40.87 -1.33 14.22
N CYS A 105 -41.26 -2.51 14.69
CA CYS A 105 -42.10 -2.64 15.88
C CYS A 105 -41.38 -2.22 17.17
N THR A 106 -40.05 -2.39 17.24
CA THR A 106 -39.24 -1.92 18.38
C THR A 106 -39.10 -0.40 18.38
N ALA A 107 -38.83 0.21 17.23
CA ALA A 107 -38.78 1.65 17.05
C ALA A 107 -40.14 2.30 17.35
N ALA A 108 -41.25 1.72 16.87
CA ALA A 108 -42.60 2.22 17.16
C ALA A 108 -42.91 2.26 18.67
N ARG A 109 -42.52 1.21 19.42
CA ARG A 109 -42.64 1.18 20.89
C ARG A 109 -41.77 2.24 21.55
N LEU A 110 -40.52 2.36 21.12
CA LEU A 110 -39.59 3.39 21.61
C LEU A 110 -40.16 4.81 21.39
N HIS A 111 -40.78 5.09 20.24
CA HIS A 111 -41.42 6.37 19.97
C HIS A 111 -42.70 6.62 20.79
N ILE A 112 -43.42 5.58 21.23
CA ILE A 112 -44.47 5.73 22.25
C ILE A 112 -43.86 6.11 23.61
N GLU A 113 -42.76 5.46 24.00
CA GLU A 113 -42.09 5.68 25.29
C GLU A 113 -41.40 7.05 25.36
N THR A 114 -40.82 7.55 24.26
CA THR A 114 -40.18 8.88 24.18
C THR A 114 -41.16 10.02 23.92
N GLY A 115 -42.45 9.75 23.72
CA GLY A 115 -43.48 10.78 23.52
C GLY A 115 -43.54 11.38 22.11
N GLU A 116 -43.14 10.61 21.11
CA GLU A 116 -43.26 10.91 19.67
C GLU A 116 -44.33 10.03 18.97
N PRO A 117 -45.59 9.96 19.44
CA PRO A 117 -46.56 9.00 18.93
C PRO A 117 -46.89 9.18 17.43
N GLY A 118 -46.69 10.38 16.87
CA GLY A 118 -46.83 10.61 15.43
C GLY A 118 -45.86 9.79 14.58
N ARG A 119 -44.61 9.57 15.05
CA ARG A 119 -43.67 8.64 14.41
C ARG A 119 -44.04 7.20 14.68
N ALA A 120 -44.44 6.88 15.92
CA ALA A 120 -44.90 5.55 16.28
C ALA A 120 -46.09 5.06 15.43
N VAL A 121 -47.01 5.94 15.04
CA VAL A 121 -48.11 5.60 14.12
C VAL A 121 -47.59 5.16 12.75
N VAL A 122 -46.59 5.86 12.20
CA VAL A 122 -45.99 5.52 10.90
C VAL A 122 -45.28 4.17 10.99
N GLU A 123 -44.38 4.00 11.96
CA GLU A 123 -43.58 2.79 12.11
C GLU A 123 -44.41 1.57 12.54
N ALA A 124 -45.48 1.74 13.33
CA ALA A 124 -46.39 0.64 13.66
C ALA A 124 -47.21 0.20 12.43
N ARG A 125 -47.61 1.13 11.55
CA ARG A 125 -48.24 0.79 10.25
C ARG A 125 -47.25 0.07 9.34
N ASP A 126 -46.01 0.52 9.26
CA ASP A 126 -45.00 -0.13 8.43
C ASP A 126 -44.59 -1.50 8.99
N CYS A 127 -44.52 -1.67 10.32
CA CYS A 127 -44.37 -2.98 10.95
C CYS A 127 -45.55 -3.91 10.60
N LEU A 128 -46.80 -3.43 10.71
CA LEU A 128 -47.99 -4.21 10.33
C LEU A 128 -47.98 -4.62 8.85
N ASN A 129 -47.66 -3.69 7.95
CA ASN A 129 -47.52 -3.96 6.52
C ASN A 129 -46.45 -5.05 6.27
N THR A 130 -45.31 -4.95 6.95
CA THR A 130 -44.20 -5.91 6.85
C THR A 130 -44.60 -7.28 7.40
N LEU A 131 -45.28 -7.34 8.55
CA LEU A 131 -45.80 -8.57 9.16
C LEU A 131 -46.89 -9.23 8.30
N HIS A 132 -47.76 -8.46 7.65
CA HIS A 132 -48.72 -8.98 6.68
C HIS A 132 -48.02 -9.51 5.41
N GLY A 133 -46.99 -8.81 4.92
CA GLY A 133 -46.12 -9.29 3.85
C GLY A 133 -45.47 -10.63 4.20
N LEU A 134 -44.87 -10.74 5.38
CA LEU A 134 -44.30 -11.96 5.92
C LEU A 134 -45.36 -13.08 6.04
N LEU A 135 -46.54 -12.78 6.58
CA LEU A 135 -47.65 -13.73 6.71
C LEU A 135 -48.11 -14.27 5.34
N SER A 136 -48.06 -13.45 4.29
CA SER A 136 -48.42 -13.85 2.92
C SER A 136 -47.46 -14.84 2.26
N LEU A 137 -46.21 -14.96 2.75
CA LEU A 137 -45.25 -15.92 2.23
C LEU A 137 -45.50 -17.35 2.73
N TYR A 138 -46.04 -17.51 3.94
CA TYR A 138 -46.22 -18.83 4.57
C TYR A 138 -47.07 -19.82 3.76
N PRO A 139 -48.19 -19.43 3.11
CA PRO A 139 -48.92 -20.34 2.22
C PRO A 139 -48.08 -20.84 1.03
N GLY A 140 -47.24 -19.98 0.45
CA GLY A 140 -46.34 -20.34 -0.65
C GLY A 140 -45.25 -21.31 -0.18
N LEU A 141 -44.54 -20.95 0.90
CA LEU A 141 -43.51 -21.79 1.53
C LEU A 141 -44.06 -23.16 1.96
N TYR A 142 -45.27 -23.19 2.53
CA TYR A 142 -45.96 -24.44 2.89
C TYR A 142 -46.27 -25.29 1.65
N GLY A 143 -46.70 -24.67 0.55
CA GLY A 143 -46.95 -25.37 -0.73
C GLY A 143 -45.66 -25.94 -1.35
N ASP A 144 -44.58 -25.16 -1.38
CA ASP A 144 -43.29 -25.60 -1.90
C ASP A 144 -42.69 -26.74 -1.06
N VAL A 145 -42.70 -26.64 0.27
CA VAL A 145 -42.25 -27.74 1.16
C VAL A 145 -43.18 -28.96 1.08
N SER A 146 -44.50 -28.76 0.97
CA SER A 146 -45.44 -29.87 0.76
C SER A 146 -45.17 -30.62 -0.54
N SER A 147 -44.72 -29.92 -1.60
CA SER A 147 -44.38 -30.53 -2.89
C SER A 147 -43.25 -31.56 -2.81
N LEU A 148 -42.32 -31.42 -1.83
CA LEU A 148 -41.24 -32.38 -1.59
C LEU A 148 -41.76 -33.76 -1.12
N SER A 149 -42.98 -33.86 -0.57
CA SER A 149 -43.59 -35.16 -0.23
C SER A 149 -43.77 -36.06 -1.45
N ARG A 150 -43.95 -35.47 -2.65
CA ARG A 150 -44.04 -36.21 -3.93
C ARG A 150 -42.73 -36.89 -4.33
N LEU A 151 -41.61 -36.51 -3.69
CA LEU A 151 -40.30 -37.13 -3.84
C LEU A 151 -40.03 -38.22 -2.78
N GLY A 152 -41.06 -38.62 -2.01
CA GLY A 152 -40.95 -39.62 -0.94
C GLY A 152 -40.39 -39.08 0.39
N LEU A 153 -40.24 -37.76 0.54
CA LEU A 153 -39.70 -37.14 1.76
C LEU A 153 -40.78 -36.92 2.83
N ASN A 154 -40.52 -37.36 4.07
CA ASN A 154 -41.42 -37.13 5.20
C ASN A 154 -41.29 -35.70 5.75
N VAL A 155 -41.99 -34.75 5.13
CA VAL A 155 -41.94 -33.32 5.47
C VAL A 155 -42.84 -32.89 6.64
N SER A 156 -43.49 -33.82 7.34
CA SER A 156 -44.53 -33.53 8.34
C SER A 156 -44.08 -32.52 9.41
N ARG A 157 -42.89 -32.71 9.98
CA ARG A 157 -42.29 -31.81 10.99
C ARG A 157 -42.00 -30.42 10.43
N ALA A 158 -41.50 -30.31 9.20
CA ALA A 158 -41.22 -29.01 8.58
C ALA A 158 -42.53 -28.23 8.33
N LEU A 159 -43.58 -28.91 7.87
CA LEU A 159 -44.91 -28.31 7.67
C LEU A 159 -45.56 -27.86 8.98
N GLU A 160 -45.34 -28.57 10.08
CA GLU A 160 -45.77 -28.18 11.43
C GLU A 160 -45.00 -26.94 11.92
N ALA A 161 -43.67 -26.94 11.84
CA ALA A 161 -42.86 -25.79 12.23
C ALA A 161 -43.16 -24.51 11.41
N ILE A 162 -43.42 -24.64 10.10
CA ILE A 162 -43.89 -23.54 9.23
C ILE A 162 -45.27 -23.01 9.70
N ARG A 163 -46.17 -23.89 10.14
CA ARG A 163 -47.49 -23.51 10.66
C ARG A 163 -47.38 -22.77 12.00
N ASP A 164 -46.51 -23.24 12.89
CA ASP A 164 -46.23 -22.60 14.19
C ASP A 164 -45.60 -21.21 14.01
N ALA A 165 -44.63 -21.09 13.11
CA ALA A 165 -44.02 -19.82 12.74
C ALA A 165 -45.08 -18.82 12.21
N ALA A 166 -45.97 -19.25 11.31
CA ALA A 166 -47.11 -18.46 10.86
C ALA A 166 -48.08 -18.09 12.00
N GLY A 167 -48.21 -18.95 13.02
CA GLY A 167 -48.99 -18.67 14.24
C GLY A 167 -48.35 -17.56 15.08
N ARG A 168 -47.03 -17.59 15.27
CA ARG A 168 -46.27 -16.53 15.97
C ARG A 168 -46.37 -15.19 15.25
N VAL A 169 -46.26 -15.17 13.91
CA VAL A 169 -46.43 -13.93 13.12
C VAL A 169 -47.84 -13.36 13.27
N ARG A 170 -48.90 -14.19 13.30
CA ARG A 170 -50.27 -13.70 13.59
C ARG A 170 -50.43 -13.13 14.99
N TYR A 171 -49.71 -13.65 15.98
CA TYR A 171 -49.69 -13.06 17.32
C TYR A 171 -48.96 -11.70 17.31
N ALA A 172 -47.81 -11.61 16.62
CA ALA A 172 -47.08 -10.35 16.44
C ALA A 172 -47.94 -9.27 15.74
N VAL A 173 -48.73 -9.63 14.72
CA VAL A 173 -49.69 -8.72 14.08
C VAL A 173 -50.68 -8.13 15.10
N LYS A 174 -51.30 -8.95 15.95
CA LYS A 174 -52.23 -8.45 16.99
C LYS A 174 -51.56 -7.49 17.97
N VAL A 175 -50.35 -7.81 18.39
CA VAL A 175 -49.54 -6.96 19.27
C VAL A 175 -49.17 -5.63 18.58
N ALA A 176 -48.85 -5.66 17.28
CA ALA A 176 -48.58 -4.46 16.50
C ALA A 176 -49.84 -3.61 16.25
N GLU A 177 -51.03 -4.22 16.11
CA GLU A 177 -52.30 -3.50 16.09
C GLU A 177 -52.58 -2.78 17.42
N GLU A 178 -52.27 -3.40 18.56
CA GLU A 178 -52.40 -2.77 19.89
C GLU A 178 -51.45 -1.58 20.05
N VAL A 179 -50.19 -1.74 19.63
CA VAL A 179 -49.20 -0.64 19.58
C VAL A 179 -49.68 0.50 18.67
N LEU A 180 -50.21 0.19 17.48
CA LEU A 180 -50.76 1.19 16.58
C LEU A 180 -51.95 1.92 17.20
N ARG A 181 -52.92 1.21 17.79
CA ARG A 181 -54.07 1.82 18.47
C ARG A 181 -53.64 2.71 19.63
N GLU A 182 -52.60 2.33 20.39
CA GLU A 182 -52.07 3.20 21.44
C GLU A 182 -51.41 4.45 20.86
N ALA A 183 -50.56 4.31 19.84
CA ALA A 183 -49.91 5.43 19.17
C ALA A 183 -50.94 6.41 18.57
N GLU A 184 -51.95 5.90 17.87
CA GLU A 184 -53.05 6.70 17.32
C GLU A 184 -53.80 7.44 18.44
N ARG A 185 -54.20 6.74 19.51
CA ARG A 185 -54.86 7.35 20.68
C ARG A 185 -54.03 8.46 21.32
N LEU A 186 -52.72 8.29 21.42
CA LEU A 186 -51.80 9.29 21.97
C LEU A 186 -51.53 10.46 21.02
N SER A 187 -51.67 10.26 19.70
CA SER A 187 -51.38 11.28 18.69
C SER A 187 -52.48 12.34 18.50
N VAL A 188 -53.74 12.00 18.77
CA VAL A 188 -54.91 12.76 18.26
C VAL A 188 -55.06 14.18 18.83
N ASN A 189 -54.52 14.50 20.01
CA ASN A 189 -54.65 15.83 20.63
C ASN A 189 -53.38 16.28 21.39
N LEU A 190 -52.18 16.02 20.84
CA LEU A 190 -50.97 16.54 21.47
C LEU A 190 -50.84 18.06 21.33
N THR A 191 -50.76 18.75 22.46
CA THR A 191 -50.29 20.13 22.52
C THR A 191 -48.80 20.13 22.21
N ALA A 192 -48.40 20.76 21.11
CA ALA A 192 -47.00 20.87 20.73
C ALA A 192 -46.22 21.62 21.83
N THR A 193 -44.99 21.19 22.12
CA THR A 193 -44.11 21.90 23.06
C THR A 193 -42.87 22.46 22.36
N ARG A 194 -42.30 23.52 22.93
CA ARG A 194 -41.06 24.15 22.45
C ARG A 194 -40.09 24.29 23.62
N LEU A 195 -38.83 23.91 23.38
CA LEU A 195 -37.78 23.89 24.39
C LEU A 195 -36.61 24.77 23.95
N GLY A 196 -36.47 25.93 24.57
CA GLY A 196 -35.33 26.82 24.37
C GLY A 196 -34.18 26.48 25.31
N ILE A 197 -32.94 26.70 24.89
CA ILE A 197 -31.74 26.57 25.74
C ILE A 197 -30.80 27.77 25.56
N GLU A 198 -30.23 28.23 26.67
CA GLU A 198 -29.24 29.30 26.72
C GLU A 198 -28.14 28.97 27.74
N ALA A 199 -26.96 29.55 27.58
CA ALA A 199 -25.87 29.41 28.55
C ALA A 199 -25.17 30.75 28.80
N ALA A 200 -25.02 31.11 30.07
CA ALA A 200 -24.40 32.37 30.48
C ALA A 200 -23.42 32.15 31.65
N PRO A 201 -22.18 32.70 31.58
CA PRO A 201 -21.55 33.31 30.40
C PRO A 201 -21.17 32.26 29.33
N ASN A 202 -21.23 32.66 28.06
CA ASN A 202 -20.64 31.90 26.94
C ASN A 202 -19.97 32.90 25.98
N PRO A 203 -18.64 32.89 25.80
CA PRO A 203 -17.68 31.91 26.29
C PRO A 203 -17.38 32.04 27.80
N VAL A 204 -16.86 30.97 28.40
CA VAL A 204 -16.51 30.88 29.84
C VAL A 204 -15.01 30.59 30.01
N PRO A 205 -14.30 31.15 31.01
CA PRO A 205 -12.92 30.76 31.32
C PRO A 205 -12.78 29.27 31.65
N TYR A 206 -11.62 28.66 31.37
CA TYR A 206 -11.34 27.27 31.75
C TYR A 206 -11.62 26.98 33.22
N GLY A 207 -12.44 25.96 33.49
CA GLY A 207 -12.87 25.58 34.85
C GLY A 207 -13.83 26.59 35.51
N GLY A 208 -14.15 27.69 34.83
CA GLY A 208 -15.13 28.68 35.24
C GLY A 208 -16.56 28.11 35.22
N SER A 209 -17.45 28.78 35.94
CA SER A 209 -18.84 28.37 36.08
C SER A 209 -19.69 28.96 34.96
N VAL A 210 -20.50 28.13 34.31
CA VAL A 210 -21.55 28.55 33.36
C VAL A 210 -22.89 27.99 33.81
N THR A 211 -23.93 28.83 33.80
CA THR A 211 -25.30 28.37 34.04
C THR A 211 -25.96 28.09 32.70
N VAL A 212 -26.38 26.86 32.51
CA VAL A 212 -27.24 26.44 31.38
C VAL A 212 -28.67 26.53 31.86
N LYS A 213 -29.50 27.27 31.13
CA LYS A 213 -30.93 27.45 31.40
C LYS A 213 -31.73 26.91 30.23
N ALA A 214 -32.68 26.02 30.51
CA ALA A 214 -33.59 25.43 29.53
C ALA A 214 -35.02 25.81 29.90
N CYS A 215 -35.82 26.27 28.94
CA CYS A 215 -37.18 26.76 29.16
C CYS A 215 -38.18 26.04 28.25
N LEU A 216 -39.16 25.39 28.88
CA LEU A 216 -40.22 24.62 28.23
C LEU A 216 -41.53 25.43 28.22
N VAL A 217 -42.11 25.56 27.02
CA VAL A 217 -43.42 26.18 26.80
C VAL A 217 -44.31 25.29 25.93
N ASP A 218 -45.62 25.49 26.00
CA ASP A 218 -46.60 24.90 25.08
C ASP A 218 -46.64 25.66 23.73
N ALA A 219 -47.61 25.29 22.87
CA ALA A 219 -47.77 25.84 21.54
C ALA A 219 -48.05 27.35 21.60
N GLU A 220 -48.89 27.76 22.56
CA GLU A 220 -49.29 29.13 22.86
C GLU A 220 -48.16 29.96 23.51
N GLY A 221 -47.06 29.32 23.93
CA GLY A 221 -45.91 29.97 24.55
C GLY A 221 -46.04 30.17 26.07
N LYS A 222 -47.01 29.50 26.71
CA LYS A 222 -47.19 29.51 28.15
C LYS A 222 -46.21 28.53 28.82
N PRO A 223 -45.60 28.90 29.95
CA PRO A 223 -44.59 28.09 30.62
C PRO A 223 -45.16 26.82 31.25
N LEU A 224 -44.49 25.68 31.03
CA LEU A 224 -44.85 24.40 31.61
C LEU A 224 -44.03 24.14 32.88
N ALA A 225 -44.64 24.35 34.05
CA ALA A 225 -43.99 24.24 35.35
C ALA A 225 -44.01 22.81 35.93
N ALA A 226 -43.09 22.53 36.85
CA ALA A 226 -42.92 21.25 37.54
C ALA A 226 -42.80 20.03 36.59
N ARG A 227 -42.02 20.17 35.51
CA ARG A 227 -41.68 19.14 34.52
C ARG A 227 -40.19 18.82 34.55
N THR A 228 -39.85 17.55 34.41
CA THR A 228 -38.45 17.11 34.33
C THR A 228 -37.92 17.31 32.91
N LEU A 229 -36.82 18.03 32.79
CA LEU A 229 -36.01 18.13 31.57
C LEU A 229 -34.76 17.29 31.73
N ILE A 230 -34.31 16.66 30.66
CA ILE A 230 -33.03 15.96 30.60
C ILE A 230 -32.04 16.86 29.86
N ILE A 231 -30.99 17.33 30.54
CA ILE A 231 -29.97 18.21 29.97
C ILE A 231 -28.70 17.41 29.71
N HIS A 232 -28.41 17.17 28.44
CA HIS A 232 -27.26 16.42 27.96
C HIS A 232 -26.07 17.34 27.76
N HIS A 233 -24.92 16.98 28.31
CA HIS A 233 -23.69 17.77 28.24
C HIS A 233 -22.46 16.86 28.39
N GLY A 234 -21.53 16.91 27.43
CA GLY A 234 -20.24 16.21 27.54
C GLY A 234 -20.32 14.67 27.69
N GLY A 235 -21.40 14.04 27.21
CA GLY A 235 -21.66 12.61 27.35
C GLY A 235 -22.39 12.22 28.65
N VAL A 236 -22.76 13.20 29.49
CA VAL A 236 -23.53 12.99 30.73
C VAL A 236 -24.90 13.66 30.61
N SER A 237 -25.92 13.06 31.21
CA SER A 237 -27.27 13.63 31.31
C SER A 237 -27.53 14.09 32.74
N SER A 238 -28.27 15.18 32.92
CA SER A 238 -28.74 15.63 34.23
C SER A 238 -30.20 16.02 34.18
N GLU A 239 -30.97 15.53 35.14
CA GLU A 239 -32.37 15.91 35.31
C GLU A 239 -32.48 17.27 35.99
N ALA A 240 -33.37 18.13 35.48
CA ALA A 240 -33.66 19.43 36.06
C ALA A 240 -35.16 19.71 35.98
N VAL A 241 -35.79 20.08 37.11
CA VAL A 241 -37.23 20.34 37.18
C VAL A 241 -37.52 21.82 36.89
N THR A 242 -38.44 22.10 35.97
CA THR A 242 -38.83 23.47 35.60
C THR A 242 -39.55 24.19 36.75
N GLY A 243 -39.12 25.43 37.04
CA GLY A 243 -39.81 26.32 37.97
C GLY A 243 -41.14 26.87 37.44
N ARG A 244 -41.75 27.80 38.18
CA ARG A 244 -43.05 28.43 37.82
C ARG A 244 -43.02 29.18 36.48
N ASN A 245 -41.84 29.58 36.02
CA ASN A 245 -41.59 30.23 34.73
C ASN A 245 -41.29 29.23 33.59
N GLY A 246 -41.48 27.92 33.80
CA GLY A 246 -41.21 26.89 32.80
C GLY A 246 -39.72 26.64 32.55
N CYS A 247 -38.82 27.29 33.30
CA CYS A 247 -37.38 27.14 33.12
C CYS A 247 -36.75 26.30 34.23
N ALA A 248 -35.84 25.42 33.85
CA ALA A 248 -34.90 24.74 34.75
C ALA A 248 -33.48 25.25 34.48
N SER A 249 -32.53 25.01 35.39
CA SER A 249 -31.13 25.39 35.17
C SER A 249 -30.17 24.45 35.87
N ILE A 250 -29.02 24.21 35.24
CA ILE A 250 -27.88 23.49 35.82
C ILE A 250 -26.61 24.34 35.71
N THR A 251 -25.61 24.04 36.53
CA THR A 251 -24.33 24.75 36.54
C THR A 251 -23.21 23.79 36.11
N LEU A 252 -22.52 24.14 35.03
CA LEU A 252 -21.40 23.36 34.49
C LEU A 252 -20.07 24.06 34.78
N ARG A 253 -18.98 23.29 34.83
CA ARG A 253 -17.59 23.79 34.89
C ARG A 253 -16.73 23.14 33.80
N PRO A 254 -16.95 23.50 32.52
CA PRO A 254 -16.27 22.86 31.40
C PRO A 254 -14.76 23.13 31.40
N ARG A 255 -14.00 22.09 31.04
CA ARG A 255 -12.53 22.14 30.81
C ARG A 255 -12.17 22.19 29.32
N SER A 256 -13.14 21.92 28.45
CA SER A 256 -13.04 21.93 26.99
C SER A 256 -14.36 22.45 26.41
N GLY A 257 -14.44 22.66 25.09
CA GLY A 257 -15.72 22.98 24.45
C GLY A 257 -16.73 21.84 24.65
N VAL A 258 -17.93 22.16 25.12
CA VAL A 258 -18.98 21.16 25.41
C VAL A 258 -20.23 21.49 24.61
N ALA A 259 -20.73 20.52 23.85
CA ALA A 259 -22.07 20.56 23.26
C ALA A 259 -23.12 20.27 24.35
N VAL A 260 -24.17 21.08 24.40
CA VAL A 260 -25.25 21.00 25.38
C VAL A 260 -26.59 21.11 24.66
N TYR A 261 -27.53 20.24 25.00
CA TYR A 261 -28.93 20.35 24.58
C TYR A 261 -29.85 19.82 25.68
N ALA A 262 -31.11 20.23 25.65
CA ALA A 262 -32.14 19.74 26.56
C ALA A 262 -33.20 18.96 25.79
N GLU A 263 -33.83 18.00 26.47
CA GLU A 263 -34.97 17.24 26.01
C GLU A 263 -36.08 17.24 27.05
N TYR A 264 -37.32 17.22 26.56
CA TYR A 264 -38.52 17.01 27.35
C TYR A 264 -39.25 15.78 26.80
N ILE A 265 -39.37 14.76 27.65
CA ILE A 265 -40.10 13.51 27.37
C ILE A 265 -41.38 13.52 28.22
N PRO A 266 -42.57 13.63 27.61
CA PRO A 266 -43.86 13.64 28.31
C PRO A 266 -44.09 12.36 29.14
N ALA A 267 -44.15 12.51 30.46
CA ALA A 267 -44.31 11.40 31.40
C ALA A 267 -45.50 11.60 32.35
N GLY A 268 -46.00 10.50 32.93
CA GLY A 268 -47.10 10.52 33.89
C GLY A 268 -48.36 11.20 33.33
N ARG A 269 -48.73 12.35 33.91
CA ARG A 269 -49.92 13.12 33.49
C ARG A 269 -49.76 13.88 32.17
N ASP A 270 -48.56 13.96 31.62
CA ASP A 270 -48.29 14.62 30.34
C ASP A 270 -48.37 13.67 29.14
N ARG A 271 -48.28 12.35 29.36
CA ARG A 271 -48.29 11.35 28.29
C ARG A 271 -49.65 11.37 27.57
N GLY A 272 -49.63 11.72 26.28
CA GLY A 272 -50.86 11.91 25.49
C GLY A 272 -51.51 13.29 25.65
N VAL A 273 -50.84 14.23 26.31
CA VAL A 273 -51.28 15.64 26.44
C VAL A 273 -50.30 16.59 25.75
N TYR A 274 -48.99 16.40 25.97
CA TYR A 274 -47.93 17.21 25.38
C TYR A 274 -47.07 16.39 24.43
N SER A 275 -46.50 17.03 23.40
CA SER A 275 -45.48 16.39 22.55
C SER A 275 -44.11 16.38 23.21
N TYR A 276 -43.27 15.40 22.83
CA TYR A 276 -41.82 15.54 22.96
C TYR A 276 -41.33 16.85 22.34
N SER A 277 -40.28 17.41 22.93
CA SER A 277 -39.49 18.47 22.29
C SER A 277 -38.03 18.44 22.74
N ARG A 278 -37.16 18.93 21.85
CA ARG A 278 -35.72 19.01 22.04
C ARG A 278 -35.24 20.40 21.65
N SER A 279 -34.29 20.95 22.42
CA SER A 279 -33.67 22.22 22.09
C SER A 279 -32.67 22.09 20.93
N GLU A 280 -32.30 23.22 20.35
CA GLU A 280 -31.06 23.29 19.56
C GLU A 280 -29.84 22.85 20.40
N THR A 281 -28.77 22.44 19.72
CA THR A 281 -27.50 22.09 20.37
C THR A 281 -26.62 23.32 20.47
N LEU A 282 -26.44 23.81 21.70
CA LEU A 282 -25.58 24.94 22.03
C LEU A 282 -24.15 24.46 22.30
N THR A 283 -23.14 25.08 21.69
CA THR A 283 -21.74 24.86 22.10
C THR A 283 -21.33 25.89 23.14
N VAL A 284 -21.02 25.43 24.35
CA VAL A 284 -20.32 26.21 25.37
C VAL A 284 -18.84 26.27 25.00
N ARG A 285 -18.34 27.48 24.74
CA ARG A 285 -16.94 27.72 24.36
C ARG A 285 -16.11 28.04 25.59
N VAL A 286 -14.93 27.44 25.70
CA VAL A 286 -13.99 27.66 26.79
C VAL A 286 -12.86 28.60 26.35
N LEU A 287 -12.64 29.68 27.11
CA LEU A 287 -11.48 30.56 26.95
C LEU A 287 -10.26 29.94 27.64
N LEU A 288 -9.22 29.71 26.85
CA LEU A 288 -7.91 29.29 27.32
C LEU A 288 -6.98 30.51 27.44
N ARG A 289 -6.06 30.47 28.40
CA ARG A 289 -4.99 31.44 28.56
C ARG A 289 -3.97 31.25 27.44
N GLY A 290 -3.59 32.32 26.76
CA GLY A 290 -2.56 32.27 25.72
C GLY A 290 -1.18 31.90 26.29
N VAL A 291 -0.43 31.09 25.56
CA VAL A 291 0.96 30.75 25.87
C VAL A 291 1.89 31.49 24.90
N GLY A 292 2.77 32.33 25.44
CA GLY A 292 3.88 32.91 24.71
C GLY A 292 5.06 31.95 24.74
N LEU A 293 5.34 31.33 23.59
CA LEU A 293 6.44 30.38 23.40
C LEU A 293 7.49 30.99 22.46
N SER A 294 8.73 31.10 22.92
CA SER A 294 9.88 31.54 22.13
C SER A 294 10.93 30.44 22.04
N VAL A 295 11.45 30.23 20.83
CA VAL A 295 12.43 29.18 20.52
C VAL A 295 13.55 29.75 19.66
N LEU A 296 14.78 29.63 20.16
CA LEU A 296 16.00 29.91 19.41
C LEU A 296 16.87 28.65 19.32
N LEU A 297 17.50 28.45 18.18
CA LEU A 297 18.62 27.53 18.00
C LEU A 297 19.92 28.34 18.07
N ASN A 298 20.99 27.77 18.62
CA ASN A 298 22.33 28.38 18.56
C ASN A 298 22.93 28.40 17.13
N SER A 299 22.45 27.53 16.25
CA SER A 299 22.78 27.49 14.82
C SER A 299 21.60 26.98 14.00
N SER A 300 21.47 27.45 12.76
CA SER A 300 20.52 26.91 11.76
C SER A 300 21.14 25.85 10.84
N ARG A 301 22.45 25.57 10.99
CA ARG A 301 23.20 24.50 10.30
C ARG A 301 23.94 23.64 11.32
N ALA A 302 24.07 22.34 11.06
CA ALA A 302 24.86 21.43 11.89
C ALA A 302 25.45 20.30 11.05
N GLU A 303 26.57 19.74 11.49
CA GLU A 303 27.09 18.49 10.94
C GLU A 303 26.48 17.28 11.67
N PRO A 304 26.53 16.08 11.08
CA PRO A 304 26.24 14.85 11.80
C PRO A 304 27.12 14.71 13.06
N LEU A 305 26.55 14.18 14.14
CA LEU A 305 27.15 14.10 15.48
C LEU A 305 27.37 15.43 16.22
N ASP A 306 27.03 16.60 15.64
CA ASP A 306 27.12 17.87 16.34
C ASP A 306 26.08 18.05 17.45
N ALA A 307 26.40 18.99 18.36
CA ALA A 307 25.54 19.40 19.46
C ALA A 307 24.86 20.75 19.17
N VAL A 308 23.56 20.72 18.88
CA VAL A 308 22.72 21.92 18.68
C VAL A 308 22.01 22.26 19.99
N THR A 309 22.15 23.49 20.47
CA THR A 309 21.47 23.97 21.68
C THR A 309 20.18 24.69 21.31
N VAL A 310 19.05 24.16 21.77
CA VAL A 310 17.74 24.81 21.74
C VAL A 310 17.58 25.60 23.03
N THR A 311 17.33 26.91 22.93
CA THR A 311 16.88 27.74 24.05
C THR A 311 15.39 27.98 23.90
N VAL A 312 14.63 27.52 24.90
CA VAL A 312 13.16 27.66 24.97
C VAL A 312 12.82 28.63 26.10
N SER A 313 11.88 29.53 25.87
CA SER A 313 11.29 30.38 26.90
C SER A 313 9.77 30.34 26.80
N VAL A 314 9.10 30.15 27.93
CA VAL A 314 7.64 30.07 28.05
C VAL A 314 7.19 31.13 29.06
N ASN A 315 6.26 32.01 28.68
CA ASN A 315 5.82 33.11 29.54
C ASN A 315 4.92 32.65 30.72
N ALA A 316 4.26 31.52 30.57
CA ALA A 316 3.61 30.79 31.64
C ALA A 316 4.61 29.82 32.28
N SER A 317 4.51 29.58 33.59
CA SER A 317 5.33 28.63 34.34
C SER A 317 4.98 27.17 34.00
N LEU A 318 5.06 26.82 32.72
CA LEU A 318 4.76 25.53 32.14
C LEU A 318 6.05 24.91 31.58
N PRO A 319 6.19 23.58 31.62
CA PRO A 319 7.20 22.90 30.83
C PRO A 319 6.87 23.02 29.33
N ALA A 320 7.90 22.89 28.49
CA ALA A 320 7.74 22.69 27.05
C ALA A 320 8.38 21.36 26.65
N ARG A 321 7.79 20.66 25.67
CA ARG A 321 8.37 19.45 25.09
C ARG A 321 9.06 19.82 23.77
N VAL A 322 10.30 19.37 23.63
CA VAL A 322 11.16 19.60 22.46
C VAL A 322 11.26 18.27 21.72
N GLU A 323 10.84 18.25 20.46
CA GLU A 323 10.90 17.09 19.58
C GLU A 323 11.68 17.41 18.31
N THR A 324 12.12 16.36 17.62
CA THR A 324 12.91 16.47 16.39
C THR A 324 12.40 15.49 15.34
N SER A 325 12.61 15.81 14.06
CA SER A 325 12.26 14.92 12.95
C SER A 325 13.03 13.58 12.92
N TRP A 326 14.05 13.41 13.78
CA TRP A 326 14.79 12.17 13.96
C TRP A 326 14.47 11.43 15.28
N GLY A 327 13.35 11.77 15.94
CA GLY A 327 12.82 11.02 17.07
C GLY A 327 13.46 11.30 18.44
N PHE A 328 14.35 12.28 18.56
CA PHE A 328 14.74 12.79 19.89
C PHE A 328 13.59 13.58 20.50
N GLY A 329 13.30 13.34 21.78
CA GLY A 329 12.33 14.07 22.60
C GLY A 329 12.90 14.42 23.98
N ALA A 330 12.63 15.63 24.48
CA ALA A 330 12.99 16.09 25.82
C ALA A 330 11.92 17.05 26.38
N VAL A 331 11.94 17.28 27.70
CA VAL A 331 11.02 18.22 28.38
C VAL A 331 11.84 19.25 29.16
N THR A 332 11.51 20.54 29.01
CA THR A 332 12.15 21.63 29.76
C THR A 332 11.52 21.77 31.16
N PRO A 333 12.23 22.35 32.13
CA PRO A 333 11.59 22.79 33.37
C PRO A 333 10.55 23.90 33.10
N PRO A 334 9.68 24.21 34.10
CA PRO A 334 8.70 25.29 34.02
C PRO A 334 9.32 26.65 33.66
N GLY A 335 8.72 27.34 32.67
CA GLY A 335 9.21 28.63 32.15
C GLY A 335 10.24 28.51 31.00
N GLY A 336 10.67 27.29 30.67
CA GLY A 336 11.62 27.01 29.60
C GLY A 336 13.01 26.59 30.11
N GLY A 337 14.00 26.57 29.22
CA GLY A 337 15.34 26.09 29.54
C GLY A 337 16.21 25.89 28.30
N ARG A 338 17.36 25.23 28.48
CA ARG A 338 18.27 24.87 27.39
C ARG A 338 18.28 23.36 27.21
N VAL A 339 18.08 22.89 25.99
CA VAL A 339 18.15 21.47 25.60
C VAL A 339 19.29 21.29 24.61
N VAL A 340 20.17 20.34 24.84
CA VAL A 340 21.26 20.00 23.92
C VAL A 340 20.84 18.79 23.09
N LEU A 341 20.55 19.03 21.82
CA LEU A 341 20.27 18.01 20.82
C LEU A 341 21.60 17.49 20.25
N ARG A 342 21.75 16.17 20.10
CA ARG A 342 22.82 15.58 19.30
C ARG A 342 22.24 15.10 17.96
N VAL A 343 22.83 15.54 16.85
CA VAL A 343 22.42 15.12 15.51
C VAL A 343 22.89 13.68 15.27
N PRO A 344 22.00 12.71 14.98
CA PRO A 344 22.43 11.34 14.69
C PRO A 344 23.25 11.26 13.39
N GLY A 345 24.22 10.34 13.33
CA GLY A 345 25.13 10.21 12.19
C GLY A 345 24.44 9.99 10.84
N GLY A 346 23.27 9.32 10.82
CA GLY A 346 22.50 9.04 9.60
C GLY A 346 21.55 10.14 9.15
N VAL A 347 21.45 11.28 9.85
CA VAL A 347 20.55 12.38 9.45
C VAL A 347 21.25 13.28 8.42
N ARG A 348 20.49 13.71 7.40
CA ARG A 348 20.92 14.63 6.33
C ARG A 348 19.77 15.52 5.88
N GLY A 349 20.11 16.68 5.33
CA GLY A 349 19.15 17.60 4.72
C GLY A 349 18.32 18.41 5.73
N PRO A 350 17.12 18.89 5.35
CA PRO A 350 16.30 19.73 6.20
C PRO A 350 15.65 18.89 7.32
N ALA A 351 16.04 19.17 8.56
CA ALA A 351 15.43 18.63 9.76
C ALA A 351 14.58 19.70 10.47
N VAL A 352 13.65 19.26 11.31
CA VAL A 352 12.74 20.13 12.07
C VAL A 352 12.92 19.88 13.56
N VAL A 353 13.07 20.97 14.31
CA VAL A 353 12.92 21.00 15.77
C VAL A 353 11.54 21.60 16.05
N ALA A 354 10.65 20.82 16.64
CA ALA A 354 9.34 21.26 17.11
C ALA A 354 9.39 21.47 18.62
N VAL A 355 8.79 22.55 19.11
CA VAL A 355 8.63 22.77 20.55
C VAL A 355 7.15 23.03 20.81
N GLU A 356 6.56 22.24 21.70
CA GLU A 356 5.17 22.34 22.12
C GLU A 356 5.05 22.77 23.59
N ALA A 357 4.05 23.59 23.91
CA ALA A 357 3.73 24.01 25.26
C ALA A 357 2.22 24.27 25.42
N GLY A 358 1.71 24.18 26.65
CA GLY A 358 0.29 24.34 26.94
C GLY A 358 -0.52 23.06 26.69
N GLY A 359 -1.82 23.20 26.39
CA GLY A 359 -2.75 22.06 26.25
C GLY A 359 -3.21 21.45 27.59
N VAL A 360 -2.71 21.97 28.71
CA VAL A 360 -3.04 21.55 30.08
C VAL A 360 -3.53 22.74 30.91
N ASP A 361 -4.35 22.46 31.92
CA ASP A 361 -4.80 23.42 32.97
C ASP A 361 -5.25 24.80 32.48
N GLY A 362 -5.95 24.80 31.35
CA GLY A 362 -6.56 26.00 30.78
C GLY A 362 -5.63 26.88 29.96
N TYR A 363 -4.44 26.38 29.61
CA TYR A 363 -3.54 27.05 28.67
C TYR A 363 -3.73 26.53 27.25
N ALA A 364 -3.74 27.45 26.28
CA ALA A 364 -3.81 27.13 24.87
C ALA A 364 -2.59 26.30 24.44
N HIS A 365 -2.81 25.28 23.62
CA HIS A 365 -1.72 24.51 23.03
C HIS A 365 -1.04 25.33 21.93
N VAL A 366 0.28 25.48 22.01
CA VAL A 366 1.10 26.26 21.07
C VAL A 366 2.30 25.43 20.65
N VAL A 367 2.53 25.35 19.33
CA VAL A 367 3.68 24.68 18.73
C VAL A 367 4.49 25.69 17.93
N VAL A 368 5.80 25.73 18.15
CA VAL A 368 6.76 26.53 17.39
C VAL A 368 7.79 25.61 16.74
N THR A 369 7.92 25.70 15.42
CA THR A 369 8.92 24.93 14.67
C THR A 369 10.13 25.79 14.28
N ARG A 370 11.29 25.15 14.18
CA ARG A 370 12.54 25.71 13.67
C ARG A 370 13.18 24.71 12.73
N SER A 371 13.63 25.19 11.58
CA SER A 371 14.39 24.39 10.61
C SER A 371 15.86 24.35 11.00
N LEU A 372 16.47 23.17 10.87
CA LEU A 372 17.89 22.91 11.03
C LEU A 372 18.37 22.20 9.77
N LEU A 373 19.33 22.75 9.05
CA LEU A 373 19.92 22.11 7.88
C LEU A 373 21.11 21.25 8.32
N VAL A 374 21.05 19.94 8.04
CA VAL A 374 22.14 19.00 8.36
C VAL A 374 22.93 18.68 7.10
N GLU A 375 24.16 19.17 7.04
CA GLU A 375 25.07 19.05 5.89
C GLU A 375 26.26 18.17 6.29
N GLY A 376 26.64 17.22 5.44
CA GLY A 376 27.90 16.50 5.58
C GLY A 376 29.04 17.26 4.91
N ARG A 377 30.26 16.78 5.13
CA ARG A 377 31.46 17.24 4.43
C ARG A 377 31.74 16.35 3.24
N SER A 378 31.99 16.92 2.06
CA SER A 378 32.52 16.11 0.95
C SER A 378 33.93 15.63 1.28
N PRO A 379 34.22 14.32 1.25
CA PRO A 379 35.58 13.82 1.49
C PRO A 379 36.47 14.10 0.27
N GLU A 380 37.72 14.47 0.53
CA GLU A 380 38.74 14.55 -0.52
C GLU A 380 39.11 13.13 -0.98
N LEU A 381 38.67 12.78 -2.19
CA LEU A 381 38.89 11.48 -2.82
C LEU A 381 39.74 11.67 -4.09
N HIS A 382 40.92 11.05 -4.11
CA HIS A 382 41.77 10.95 -5.29
C HIS A 382 41.75 9.51 -5.81
N VAL A 383 41.53 9.33 -7.11
CA VAL A 383 41.58 8.01 -7.75
C VAL A 383 42.50 8.06 -8.96
N SER A 384 43.41 7.09 -9.03
CA SER A 384 44.20 6.76 -10.21
C SER A 384 43.72 5.42 -10.79
N ALA A 385 43.53 5.37 -12.11
CA ALA A 385 43.23 4.14 -12.84
C ALA A 385 44.03 4.12 -14.16
N PRO A 386 44.41 2.95 -14.67
CA PRO A 386 45.10 2.84 -15.95
C PRO A 386 44.19 3.25 -17.11
N ALA A 387 44.64 4.22 -17.92
CA ALA A 387 43.88 4.72 -19.07
C ALA A 387 43.59 3.65 -20.15
N ILE A 388 44.38 2.58 -20.20
CA ILE A 388 44.23 1.46 -21.14
C ILE A 388 44.33 0.14 -20.37
N VAL A 389 43.39 -0.77 -20.60
CA VAL A 389 43.33 -2.12 -20.02
C VAL A 389 43.08 -3.17 -21.11
N VAL A 390 43.39 -4.44 -20.84
CA VAL A 390 43.28 -5.54 -21.81
C VAL A 390 42.15 -6.49 -21.39
N ALA A 391 41.29 -6.87 -22.35
CA ALA A 391 40.20 -7.81 -22.10
C ALA A 391 40.73 -9.20 -21.70
N GLY A 392 40.12 -9.81 -20.68
CA GLY A 392 40.62 -11.01 -20.00
C GLY A 392 41.70 -10.73 -18.95
N GLY A 393 42.15 -9.48 -18.81
CA GLY A 393 43.09 -9.05 -17.77
C GLY A 393 42.41 -8.64 -16.47
N VAL A 394 43.25 -8.40 -15.45
CA VAL A 394 42.86 -7.83 -14.15
C VAL A 394 43.71 -6.60 -13.92
N PHE A 395 43.12 -5.52 -13.41
CA PHE A 395 43.82 -4.28 -13.06
C PHE A 395 43.41 -3.76 -11.68
N SER A 396 44.28 -2.98 -11.05
CA SER A 396 43.99 -2.27 -9.80
C SER A 396 43.59 -0.82 -10.06
N ILE A 397 42.76 -0.29 -9.16
CA ILE A 397 42.37 1.11 -9.06
C ILE A 397 42.89 1.60 -7.71
N ASP A 398 43.78 2.60 -7.74
CA ASP A 398 44.35 3.18 -6.54
C ASP A 398 43.47 4.36 -6.12
N ALA A 399 42.69 4.18 -5.06
CA ALA A 399 41.88 5.23 -4.45
C ALA A 399 42.47 5.61 -3.09
N ALA A 400 42.74 6.90 -2.90
CA ALA A 400 43.19 7.48 -1.64
C ALA A 400 42.18 8.53 -1.19
N ALA A 401 41.76 8.47 0.08
CA ALA A 401 40.88 9.44 0.69
C ALA A 401 41.49 9.96 2.00
N ALA A 402 41.20 11.22 2.35
CA ALA A 402 41.64 11.82 3.61
C ALA A 402 41.00 11.20 4.87
N VAL A 403 39.96 10.37 4.69
CA VAL A 403 39.21 9.69 5.75
C VAL A 403 39.10 8.19 5.46
N PRO A 404 39.02 7.32 6.49
CA PRO A 404 38.75 5.90 6.28
C PRO A 404 37.31 5.70 5.78
N GLY A 405 37.13 4.78 4.84
CA GLY A 405 35.85 4.48 4.21
C GLY A 405 35.85 3.12 3.50
N THR A 406 34.70 2.69 3.04
CA THR A 406 34.57 1.55 2.12
C THR A 406 34.53 2.07 0.68
N LEU A 407 35.24 1.38 -0.21
CA LEU A 407 35.30 1.69 -1.64
C LEU A 407 34.51 0.63 -2.42
N HIS A 408 33.63 1.09 -3.30
CA HIS A 408 32.87 0.25 -4.20
C HIS A 408 33.14 0.68 -5.65
N VAL A 409 33.35 -0.28 -6.55
CA VAL A 409 33.60 0.00 -7.96
C VAL A 409 32.53 -0.69 -8.80
N GLU A 410 31.61 0.10 -9.34
CA GLU A 410 30.67 -0.34 -10.36
C GLU A 410 31.38 -0.30 -11.73
N THR A 411 31.25 -1.39 -12.50
CA THR A 411 31.81 -1.50 -13.85
C THR A 411 30.72 -2.00 -14.80
N PRO A 412 30.87 -1.80 -16.13
CA PRO A 412 29.93 -2.33 -17.12
C PRO A 412 29.79 -3.86 -17.12
N TRP A 413 30.65 -4.56 -16.37
CA TRP A 413 30.73 -6.03 -16.32
C TRP A 413 30.35 -6.61 -14.96
N GLY A 414 29.93 -5.74 -14.02
CA GLY A 414 29.57 -6.13 -12.66
C GLY A 414 30.23 -5.24 -11.61
N VAL A 415 30.07 -5.67 -10.36
CA VAL A 415 30.48 -4.95 -9.16
C VAL A 415 31.77 -5.55 -8.60
N GLY A 416 32.75 -4.70 -8.27
CA GLY A 416 34.06 -5.10 -7.77
C GLY A 416 34.58 -4.21 -6.64
N GLY A 417 35.71 -4.62 -6.07
CA GLY A 417 36.53 -3.79 -5.17
C GLY A 417 37.59 -3.01 -5.96
N ALA A 418 38.70 -2.66 -5.30
CA ALA A 418 39.84 -2.00 -5.93
C ALA A 418 40.56 -2.84 -7.02
N VAL A 419 40.18 -4.11 -7.21
CA VAL A 419 40.72 -5.01 -8.24
C VAL A 419 39.58 -5.41 -9.17
N VAL A 420 39.71 -5.09 -10.45
CA VAL A 420 38.68 -5.27 -11.49
C VAL A 420 39.16 -6.27 -12.53
N ALA A 421 38.35 -7.30 -12.78
CA ALA A 421 38.55 -8.25 -13.87
C ALA A 421 37.74 -7.81 -15.11
N VAL A 422 38.37 -7.81 -16.28
CA VAL A 422 37.74 -7.41 -17.55
C VAL A 422 37.34 -8.67 -18.32
N PRO A 423 36.06 -8.85 -18.72
CA PRO A 423 35.65 -10.00 -19.53
C PRO A 423 36.40 -10.06 -20.86
N LEU A 424 36.68 -11.28 -21.34
CA LEU A 424 37.32 -11.53 -22.65
C LEU A 424 36.53 -10.97 -23.84
N THR A 425 35.24 -10.68 -23.67
CA THR A 425 34.35 -10.10 -24.69
C THR A 425 34.34 -8.58 -24.71
N ALA A 426 34.88 -7.90 -23.69
CA ALA A 426 34.85 -6.45 -23.58
C ALA A 426 35.77 -5.76 -24.61
N ALA A 427 35.37 -4.58 -25.09
CA ALA A 427 36.13 -3.73 -26.00
C ALA A 427 35.63 -2.28 -25.93
N GLY A 428 36.50 -1.31 -26.23
CA GLY A 428 36.12 0.12 -26.32
C GLY A 428 36.14 0.84 -24.97
N HIS A 429 35.43 1.98 -24.89
CA HIS A 429 35.42 2.83 -23.70
C HIS A 429 34.51 2.25 -22.62
N ALA A 430 35.04 2.12 -21.41
CA ALA A 430 34.31 1.67 -20.23
C ALA A 430 34.34 2.75 -19.14
N ARG A 431 33.16 3.15 -18.68
CA ARG A 431 33.01 4.06 -17.54
C ARG A 431 32.99 3.24 -16.25
N LEU A 432 33.98 3.46 -15.40
CA LEU A 432 34.05 2.96 -14.04
C LEU A 432 33.40 3.99 -13.13
N VAL A 433 32.49 3.57 -12.25
CA VAL A 433 31.89 4.44 -11.25
C VAL A 433 32.37 3.98 -9.88
N ILE A 434 32.85 4.94 -9.10
CA ILE A 434 33.56 4.70 -7.85
C ILE A 434 32.76 5.40 -6.76
N ASP A 435 32.13 4.58 -5.92
CA ASP A 435 31.32 5.01 -4.80
C ASP A 435 32.13 4.80 -3.51
N PHE A 436 32.49 5.90 -2.87
CA PHE A 436 33.25 5.92 -1.63
C PHE A 436 32.34 6.32 -0.47
N LYS A 437 32.25 5.45 0.54
CA LYS A 437 31.41 5.63 1.73
C LYS A 437 32.29 5.79 2.97
N PRO A 438 32.47 7.01 3.49
CA PRO A 438 33.23 7.27 4.72
C PRO A 438 32.70 6.45 5.91
N LEU A 439 33.61 6.04 6.80
CA LEU A 439 33.23 5.45 8.09
C LEU A 439 32.84 6.50 9.13
N ASP A 440 33.36 7.73 9.00
CA ASP A 440 32.92 8.87 9.82
C ASP A 440 31.62 9.44 9.23
N PRO A 441 30.48 9.36 9.95
CA PRO A 441 29.19 9.81 9.44
C PRO A 441 29.08 11.33 9.28
N ARG A 442 30.11 12.12 9.61
CA ARG A 442 30.19 13.56 9.28
C ARG A 442 30.40 13.84 7.80
N TYR A 443 30.93 12.87 7.06
CA TYR A 443 31.19 13.04 5.64
C TYR A 443 30.02 12.51 4.81
N ASP A 444 29.85 13.04 3.61
CA ASP A 444 28.89 12.54 2.63
C ASP A 444 29.52 11.45 1.75
N ASP A 445 28.68 10.57 1.20
CA ASP A 445 29.09 9.61 0.18
C ASP A 445 29.66 10.36 -1.04
N ALA A 446 30.86 10.00 -1.49
CA ALA A 446 31.47 10.58 -2.68
C ALA A 446 31.36 9.62 -3.87
N ARG A 447 30.83 10.11 -4.99
CA ARG A 447 30.72 9.38 -6.25
C ARG A 447 31.57 10.05 -7.32
N MET A 448 32.54 9.33 -7.87
CA MET A 448 33.35 9.79 -9.00
C MET A 448 33.26 8.78 -10.15
N SER A 449 33.52 9.21 -11.38
CA SER A 449 33.62 8.30 -12.52
C SER A 449 34.90 8.50 -13.31
N VAL A 450 35.58 7.41 -13.62
CA VAL A 450 36.81 7.36 -14.41
C VAL A 450 36.56 6.55 -15.68
N GLU A 451 37.15 6.97 -16.79
CA GLU A 451 36.99 6.29 -18.08
C GLU A 451 38.26 5.53 -18.43
N VAL A 452 38.12 4.26 -18.85
CA VAL A 452 39.24 3.40 -19.26
C VAL A 452 38.97 2.78 -20.63
N PHE A 453 40.01 2.67 -21.45
CA PHE A 453 39.92 2.09 -22.79
C PHE A 453 40.30 0.61 -22.79
N VAL A 454 39.38 -0.25 -23.22
CA VAL A 454 39.53 -1.71 -23.24
C VAL A 454 39.97 -2.21 -24.61
N VAL A 455 41.17 -2.79 -24.66
CA VAL A 455 41.70 -3.46 -25.85
C VAL A 455 41.33 -4.94 -25.80
N ASN A 456 40.51 -5.40 -26.74
CA ASN A 456 40.28 -6.83 -26.93
C ASN A 456 41.41 -7.46 -27.75
N PRO A 457 42.17 -8.45 -27.24
CA PRO A 457 43.25 -9.08 -27.99
C PRO A 457 42.77 -10.12 -29.02
N ILE A 458 41.53 -10.61 -28.92
CA ILE A 458 41.02 -11.71 -29.77
C ILE A 458 41.06 -11.35 -31.27
N PRO A 459 40.60 -10.17 -31.74
CA PRO A 459 40.70 -9.81 -33.15
C PRO A 459 42.15 -9.80 -33.68
N PHE A 460 43.11 -9.35 -32.86
CA PHE A 460 44.53 -9.34 -33.21
C PHE A 460 45.10 -10.77 -33.31
N LEU A 461 44.74 -11.65 -32.36
CA LEU A 461 45.17 -13.04 -32.34
C LEU A 461 44.57 -13.84 -33.51
N VAL A 462 43.29 -13.60 -33.85
CA VAL A 462 42.63 -14.21 -35.02
C VAL A 462 43.29 -13.72 -36.31
N ALA A 463 43.53 -12.42 -36.47
CA ALA A 463 44.23 -11.88 -37.64
C ALA A 463 45.65 -12.45 -37.78
N ALA A 464 46.41 -12.55 -36.69
CA ALA A 464 47.74 -13.15 -36.68
C ALA A 464 47.73 -14.64 -37.02
N ALA A 465 46.75 -15.40 -36.51
CA ALA A 465 46.58 -16.82 -36.82
C ALA A 465 46.22 -17.03 -38.30
N LEU A 466 45.29 -16.25 -38.84
CA LEU A 466 44.90 -16.28 -40.25
C LEU A 466 46.08 -15.94 -41.18
N ALA A 467 46.90 -14.94 -40.81
CA ALA A 467 48.13 -14.59 -41.54
C ALA A 467 49.20 -15.71 -41.50
N ALA A 468 49.23 -16.54 -40.45
CA ALA A 468 50.18 -17.66 -40.33
C ALA A 468 49.80 -18.88 -41.19
N ILE A 469 48.52 -19.06 -41.55
CA ILE A 469 48.05 -20.19 -42.38
C ILE A 469 48.76 -20.24 -43.75
N PRO A 470 48.80 -19.18 -44.59
CA PRO A 470 49.50 -19.23 -45.88
C PRO A 470 51.01 -19.45 -45.75
N LEU A 471 51.65 -18.90 -44.69
CA LEU A 471 53.07 -19.15 -44.37
C LEU A 471 53.35 -20.63 -44.11
N SER A 472 52.41 -21.36 -43.49
CA SER A 472 52.54 -22.80 -43.24
C SER A 472 52.39 -23.65 -44.51
N ARG A 473 51.55 -23.24 -45.46
CA ARG A 473 51.33 -23.96 -46.74
C ARG A 473 52.52 -23.80 -47.69
N ARG A 474 53.18 -22.63 -47.72
CA ARG A 474 54.31 -22.34 -48.64
C ARG A 474 55.58 -23.16 -48.37
N ARG A 475 55.65 -23.92 -47.27
CA ARG A 475 56.82 -24.70 -46.85
C ARG A 475 56.76 -26.21 -47.16
N ARG A 476 55.78 -26.65 -47.97
CA ARG A 476 55.57 -28.08 -48.33
C ARG A 476 55.58 -28.40 -49.82
N GLY A 477 55.83 -27.41 -50.69
CA GLY A 477 55.94 -27.63 -52.13
C GLY A 477 57.28 -27.13 -52.68
N GLY A 478 58.06 -28.05 -53.27
CA GLY A 478 59.15 -27.75 -54.20
C GLY A 478 60.47 -27.26 -53.59
N GLY A 479 61.55 -28.00 -53.88
CA GLY A 479 62.90 -27.42 -53.90
C GLY A 479 63.08 -26.59 -55.18
N GLY A 480 63.85 -25.51 -55.09
CA GLY A 480 64.15 -24.60 -56.19
C GLY A 480 64.97 -23.41 -55.66
N GLU A 481 66.03 -23.06 -56.37
CA GLU A 481 67.08 -22.15 -55.89
C GLU A 481 66.66 -20.68 -55.79
N GLY A 482 67.40 -19.94 -54.94
CA GLY A 482 67.80 -18.55 -55.23
C GLY A 482 66.72 -17.46 -55.24
N GLY A 483 66.24 -17.02 -54.06
CA GLY A 483 65.39 -15.84 -53.95
C GLY A 483 65.54 -15.09 -52.62
N ARG A 484 65.95 -13.81 -52.69
CA ARG A 484 66.20 -12.92 -51.52
C ARG A 484 65.03 -12.90 -50.53
N GLY A 485 65.35 -12.91 -49.24
CA GLY A 485 64.36 -12.86 -48.16
C GLY A 485 63.62 -11.52 -48.09
N ALA A 486 62.35 -11.53 -48.51
CA ALA A 486 61.38 -10.51 -48.13
C ALA A 486 60.79 -10.88 -46.76
N GLY A 487 61.00 -10.01 -45.76
CA GLY A 487 60.61 -10.30 -44.37
C GLY A 487 59.10 -10.35 -44.17
N MET A 488 58.69 -10.98 -43.06
CA MET A 488 57.30 -11.20 -42.60
C MET A 488 56.37 -9.97 -42.69
N PHE A 489 56.92 -8.75 -42.60
CA PHE A 489 56.18 -7.50 -42.78
C PHE A 489 55.65 -7.27 -44.21
N SER A 490 56.41 -7.64 -45.25
CA SER A 490 55.98 -7.46 -46.65
C SER A 490 54.77 -8.32 -47.00
N LEU A 491 54.71 -9.55 -46.48
CA LEU A 491 53.56 -10.44 -46.64
C LEU A 491 52.35 -9.99 -45.81
N LEU A 492 52.56 -9.25 -44.71
CA LEU A 492 51.48 -8.64 -43.95
C LEU A 492 50.91 -7.42 -44.71
N GLU A 493 51.76 -6.58 -45.32
CA GLU A 493 51.31 -5.51 -46.22
C GLU A 493 50.62 -6.06 -47.49
N GLU A 494 51.07 -7.18 -48.05
CA GLU A 494 50.41 -7.80 -49.21
C GLU A 494 49.05 -8.44 -48.85
N ALA A 495 48.94 -9.07 -47.67
CA ALA A 495 47.68 -9.64 -47.19
C ALA A 495 46.66 -8.57 -46.78
N LEU A 496 47.10 -7.44 -46.22
CA LEU A 496 46.25 -6.28 -45.89
C LEU A 496 46.01 -5.35 -47.09
N GLY A 497 46.83 -5.46 -48.15
CA GLY A 497 46.76 -4.64 -49.37
C GLY A 497 45.84 -5.22 -50.45
N ARG A 498 45.46 -6.50 -50.37
CA ARG A 498 44.39 -7.04 -51.21
C ARG A 498 43.05 -6.50 -50.75
N ARG A 499 42.48 -5.59 -51.55
CA ARG A 499 41.05 -5.22 -51.49
C ARG A 499 40.19 -6.41 -51.92
N ALA A 500 39.96 -7.34 -50.99
CA ALA A 500 38.72 -8.12 -51.00
C ALA A 500 37.67 -7.24 -50.31
N GLU A 501 36.63 -6.86 -51.04
CA GLU A 501 35.52 -6.12 -50.45
C GLU A 501 34.75 -7.07 -49.50
N PRO A 502 34.35 -6.67 -48.29
CA PRO A 502 33.80 -7.59 -47.29
C PRO A 502 32.57 -8.41 -47.75
N TRP A 503 31.81 -7.90 -48.72
CA TRP A 503 30.65 -8.58 -49.29
C TRP A 503 31.02 -9.79 -50.16
N GLU A 504 32.25 -9.89 -50.70
CA GLU A 504 32.69 -11.07 -51.45
C GLU A 504 32.87 -12.27 -50.51
N THR A 505 33.47 -12.07 -49.33
CA THR A 505 33.61 -13.13 -48.31
C THR A 505 32.26 -13.53 -47.73
N ALA A 506 31.32 -12.59 -47.56
CA ALA A 506 29.95 -12.90 -47.16
C ALA A 506 29.21 -13.74 -48.22
N ARG A 507 29.40 -13.45 -49.51
CA ARG A 507 28.85 -14.25 -50.63
C ARG A 507 29.41 -15.66 -50.68
N GLU A 508 30.72 -15.85 -50.52
CA GLU A 508 31.33 -17.18 -50.48
C GLU A 508 30.78 -18.01 -49.30
N TYR A 509 30.59 -17.39 -48.14
CA TYR A 509 30.01 -18.07 -46.98
C TYR A 509 28.52 -18.41 -47.18
N ALA A 510 27.72 -17.49 -47.75
CA ALA A 510 26.32 -17.73 -48.06
C ALA A 510 26.15 -18.88 -49.07
N ALA A 511 26.95 -18.88 -50.15
CA ALA A 511 26.97 -19.94 -51.16
C ALA A 511 27.36 -21.31 -50.60
N ALA A 512 28.28 -21.36 -49.62
CA ALA A 512 28.63 -22.60 -48.90
C ALA A 512 27.57 -23.07 -47.89
N SER A 513 26.68 -22.18 -47.44
CA SER A 513 25.72 -22.45 -46.35
C SER A 513 24.26 -22.63 -46.79
N GLY A 514 23.95 -22.37 -48.07
CA GLY A 514 22.58 -22.41 -48.58
C GLY A 514 21.68 -21.25 -48.11
N VAL A 515 22.28 -20.18 -47.57
CA VAL A 515 21.58 -18.97 -47.11
C VAL A 515 21.52 -17.95 -48.26
N ASP A 516 20.43 -17.18 -48.37
CA ASP A 516 20.35 -16.15 -49.40
C ASP A 516 21.43 -15.06 -49.21
N ALA A 517 22.12 -14.75 -50.31
CA ALA A 517 23.24 -13.81 -50.28
C ALA A 517 22.81 -12.36 -50.03
N GLY A 518 21.55 -12.00 -50.31
CA GLY A 518 21.00 -10.68 -49.97
C GLY A 518 20.71 -10.54 -48.48
N GLU A 519 20.23 -11.61 -47.84
CA GLU A 519 19.94 -11.64 -46.40
C GLU A 519 21.23 -11.62 -45.55
N ALA A 520 22.25 -12.39 -45.96
CA ALA A 520 23.57 -12.38 -45.32
C ALA A 520 24.29 -11.02 -45.42
N VAL A 521 24.13 -10.31 -46.55
CA VAL A 521 24.70 -8.96 -46.73
C VAL A 521 23.96 -7.92 -45.89
N ARG A 522 22.62 -7.95 -45.81
CA ARG A 522 21.86 -7.02 -44.95
C ARG A 522 22.19 -7.21 -43.47
N ALA A 523 22.28 -8.44 -42.98
CA ALA A 523 22.68 -8.71 -41.59
C ALA A 523 24.09 -8.20 -41.27
N TYR A 524 24.99 -8.16 -42.27
CA TYR A 524 26.32 -7.56 -42.13
C TYR A 524 26.26 -6.03 -42.12
N GLU A 525 25.51 -5.41 -43.05
CA GLU A 525 25.32 -3.96 -43.16
C GLU A 525 24.66 -3.35 -41.90
N ASP A 526 23.62 -4.00 -41.37
CA ASP A 526 22.93 -3.59 -40.13
C ASP A 526 23.86 -3.66 -38.90
N SER A 527 24.82 -4.59 -38.90
CA SER A 527 25.86 -4.68 -37.84
C SER A 527 26.95 -3.60 -37.95
N ALA A 528 27.15 -3.02 -39.15
CA ALA A 528 28.30 -2.18 -39.46
C ALA A 528 28.09 -0.69 -39.13
N TYR A 529 26.84 -0.23 -39.00
CA TYR A 529 26.55 1.19 -38.71
C TYR A 529 26.94 1.65 -37.29
N GLY A 530 27.37 0.74 -36.41
CA GLY A 530 27.87 1.01 -35.07
C GLY A 530 29.37 1.35 -34.96
N GLY A 531 29.99 1.98 -35.97
CA GLY A 531 31.35 2.54 -35.85
C GLY A 531 32.46 1.54 -35.46
N GLY A 532 32.36 0.30 -35.95
CA GLY A 532 33.02 -0.87 -35.36
C GLY A 532 34.56 -0.90 -35.33
N PRO A 533 35.14 -1.91 -34.63
CA PRO A 533 36.56 -1.97 -34.23
C PRO A 533 37.61 -1.74 -35.31
N TRP A 534 37.29 -1.96 -36.59
CA TRP A 534 38.20 -1.76 -37.71
C TRP A 534 38.63 -0.32 -37.93
N ARG A 535 37.80 0.68 -37.58
CA ARG A 535 38.20 2.09 -37.65
C ARG A 535 39.25 2.41 -36.59
N VAL A 536 39.00 2.00 -35.35
CA VAL A 536 39.92 2.16 -34.22
C VAL A 536 41.22 1.38 -34.44
N PHE A 537 41.16 0.17 -35.02
CA PHE A 537 42.34 -0.58 -35.44
C PHE A 537 43.14 0.17 -36.52
N ARG A 538 42.48 0.73 -37.55
CA ARG A 538 43.16 1.50 -38.60
C ARG A 538 43.83 2.75 -38.03
N GLU A 539 43.12 3.50 -37.17
CA GLU A 539 43.65 4.70 -36.51
C GLU A 539 44.80 4.37 -35.55
N ALA A 540 44.73 3.25 -34.80
CA ALA A 540 45.81 2.77 -33.94
C ALA A 540 47.04 2.30 -34.72
N VAL A 541 46.83 1.57 -35.83
CA VAL A 541 47.91 1.14 -36.74
C VAL A 541 48.55 2.35 -37.43
N GLU A 542 47.79 3.36 -37.84
CA GLU A 542 48.32 4.60 -38.38
C GLU A 542 49.06 5.46 -37.34
N ALA A 543 48.60 5.50 -36.09
CA ALA A 543 49.30 6.18 -35.01
C ALA A 543 50.64 5.48 -34.68
N LEU A 544 50.65 4.14 -34.67
CA LEU A 544 51.85 3.33 -34.53
C LEU A 544 52.80 3.53 -35.72
N ARG A 545 52.28 3.53 -36.95
CA ARG A 545 53.03 3.82 -38.19
C ARG A 545 53.67 5.21 -38.12
N ARG A 546 52.90 6.25 -37.74
CA ARG A 546 53.39 7.63 -37.57
C ARG A 546 54.52 7.73 -36.53
N ARG A 547 54.40 7.05 -35.39
CA ARG A 547 55.48 6.98 -34.37
C ARG A 547 56.73 6.24 -34.88
N LEU A 548 56.56 5.18 -35.67
CA LEU A 548 57.68 4.41 -36.22
C LEU A 548 58.38 5.13 -37.38
N THR A 549 57.66 5.93 -38.17
CA THR A 549 58.26 6.78 -39.23
C THR A 549 58.92 8.03 -38.65
N SER A 550 58.35 8.68 -37.63
CA SER A 550 58.98 9.86 -37.02
C SER A 550 60.33 9.53 -36.38
N ARG A 551 60.49 8.31 -35.83
CA ARG A 551 61.76 7.81 -35.28
C ARG A 551 62.84 7.45 -36.31
N ARG A 552 62.53 7.54 -37.62
CA ARG A 552 63.48 7.32 -38.74
C ARG A 552 63.88 8.62 -39.46
N GLY A 553 63.27 9.76 -39.14
CA GLY A 553 63.57 11.06 -39.71
C GLY A 553 64.36 12.00 -38.79
N GLY A 554 64.90 11.49 -37.68
CA GLY A 554 65.70 12.23 -36.71
C GLY A 554 67.08 11.59 -36.54
N GLY A 555 67.92 11.76 -37.56
CA GLY A 555 69.38 11.73 -37.47
C GLY A 555 69.89 13.12 -37.84
#